data_AF-A0A0R3D4V7-F1
#
_entry.id   AF-A0A0R3D4V7-F1
#
_cell.length_a   1.000
_cell.length_b   1.000
_cell.length_c   1.000
_cell.angle_alpha   90.00
_cell.angle_beta   90.00
_cell.angle_gamma   90.00
#
_symmetry.space_group_name_H-M   'P 1'
#
loop_
_entity.id
_entity.type
_entity.pdbx_description
1 polymer ?
#
loop_
_entity_poly.entity_id
_entity_poly.type
_entity_poly.pdbx_seq_one_letter_code
_entity_poly.pdbx_strand_id
1 'polypeptide(L)'
;MSLDPETYKRQAEAAYQLGFELLKSARAAQIEYGRWLVNTLWLMHSGAIVGLLFKAHSGEHPPSYSVALFWFVAGIVSAFIAAFAAWWNFTFAAVLFHSWTDVRMLSDPKYWPQPDKGKAMKSTMWIAITGGVGSLVCLVVGSIAVWRTWI
;
A
#
# COMPACT_ATOMS: atom_id res chain seq x y z
N MET A 1 26.06 -25.23 17.94
CA MET A 1 25.57 -26.52 17.41
C MET A 1 25.93 -26.53 15.93
N SER A 2 27.05 -27.14 15.55
CA SER A 2 27.46 -27.21 14.15
C SER A 2 26.54 -28.20 13.45
N LEU A 3 25.63 -27.70 12.61
CA LEU A 3 24.84 -28.55 11.74
C LEU A 3 25.80 -29.34 10.84
N ASP A 4 25.48 -30.62 10.64
CA ASP A 4 26.12 -31.42 9.60
C ASP A 4 26.05 -30.66 8.25
N PRO A 5 27.14 -30.59 7.46
CA PRO A 5 27.20 -29.80 6.23
C PRO A 5 26.08 -30.11 5.22
N GLU A 6 25.67 -31.38 5.13
CA GLU A 6 24.57 -31.79 4.25
C GLU A 6 23.22 -31.28 4.75
N THR A 7 22.99 -31.39 6.06
CA THR A 7 21.80 -30.85 6.74
C THR A 7 21.71 -29.33 6.59
N TYR A 8 22.83 -28.61 6.76
CA TYR A 8 22.88 -27.16 6.56
C TYR A 8 22.47 -26.77 5.14
N LYS A 9 23.06 -27.42 4.13
CA LYS A 9 22.79 -27.12 2.72
C LYS A 9 21.30 -27.32 2.39
N ARG A 10 20.70 -28.43 2.83
CA ARG A 10 19.26 -28.69 2.64
C ARG A 10 18.38 -27.62 3.29
N GLN A 11 18.72 -27.19 4.50
CA GLN A 11 17.98 -26.13 5.20
C GLN A 11 18.12 -24.78 4.50
N ALA A 12 19.33 -24.43 4.04
CA ALA A 12 19.59 -23.20 3.30
C ALA A 12 18.83 -23.18 1.96
N GLU A 13 18.82 -24.28 1.21
CA GLU A 13 18.06 -24.42 -0.03
C GLU A 13 16.55 -24.30 0.22
N ALA A 14 16.02 -24.97 1.24
CA ALA A 14 14.60 -24.87 1.60
C ALA A 14 14.20 -23.45 2.00
N ALA A 15 15.02 -22.77 2.81
CA ALA A 15 14.78 -21.38 3.21
C ALA A 15 14.83 -20.42 2.02
N TYR A 16 15.79 -20.61 1.11
CA TYR A 16 15.90 -19.81 -0.12
C TYR A 16 14.65 -19.96 -1.00
N GLN A 17 14.26 -21.20 -1.30
CA GLN A 17 13.12 -21.51 -2.17
C GLN A 17 11.82 -20.96 -1.56
N LEU A 18 11.58 -21.21 -0.27
CA LEU A 18 10.41 -20.71 0.43
C LEU A 18 10.35 -19.18 0.42
N GLY A 19 11.47 -18.51 0.72
CA GLY A 19 11.55 -17.06 0.72
C GLY A 19 11.28 -16.45 -0.65
N PHE A 20 11.81 -17.06 -1.70
CA PHE A 20 11.62 -16.62 -3.08
C PHE A 20 10.15 -16.78 -3.53
N GLU A 21 9.53 -17.93 -3.28
CA GLU A 21 8.13 -18.21 -3.66
C GLU A 21 7.13 -17.33 -2.90
N LEU A 22 7.33 -17.14 -1.59
CA LEU A 22 6.51 -16.24 -0.78
C LEU A 22 6.62 -14.79 -1.28
N LEU A 23 7.82 -14.33 -1.62
CA LEU A 23 8.01 -12.99 -2.15
C LEU A 23 7.30 -12.80 -3.49
N LYS A 24 7.47 -13.76 -4.40
CA LYS A 24 6.90 -13.72 -5.75
C LYS A 24 5.37 -13.69 -5.69
N SER A 25 4.78 -14.58 -4.90
CA SER A 25 3.32 -14.65 -4.72
C SER A 25 2.75 -13.40 -4.03
N ALA A 26 3.37 -12.94 -2.94
CA ALA A 26 2.93 -11.75 -2.23
C ALA A 26 3.01 -10.49 -3.10
N ARG A 27 4.09 -10.30 -3.87
CA ARG A 27 4.23 -9.16 -4.79
C ARG A 27 3.20 -9.17 -5.90
N ALA A 28 2.98 -10.32 -6.53
CA ALA A 28 2.00 -10.44 -7.61
C ALA A 28 0.61 -10.03 -7.12
N ALA A 29 0.18 -10.58 -5.98
CA ALA A 29 -1.11 -10.23 -5.37
C ALA A 29 -1.18 -8.75 -4.97
N GLN A 30 -0.15 -8.22 -4.31
CA GLN A 30 -0.16 -6.84 -3.83
C GLN A 30 -0.14 -5.80 -4.96
N ILE A 31 0.58 -6.05 -6.05
CA ILE A 31 0.61 -5.17 -7.23
C ILE A 31 -0.78 -5.15 -7.90
N GLU A 32 -1.38 -6.32 -8.09
CA GLU A 32 -2.66 -6.43 -8.79
C GLU A 32 -3.80 -5.78 -7.98
N TYR A 33 -3.99 -6.19 -6.73
CA TYR A 33 -5.05 -5.63 -5.87
C TYR A 33 -4.78 -4.16 -5.51
N GLY A 34 -3.51 -3.78 -5.30
CA GLY A 34 -3.13 -2.41 -4.99
C GLY A 34 -3.46 -1.45 -6.14
N ARG A 35 -3.22 -1.86 -7.39
CA ARG A 35 -3.59 -1.07 -8.57
C ARG A 35 -5.09 -0.82 -8.62
N TRP A 36 -5.90 -1.87 -8.42
CA TRP A 36 -7.36 -1.74 -8.43
C TRP A 36 -7.85 -0.86 -7.29
N LEU A 37 -7.33 -1.04 -6.08
CA LEU A 37 -7.72 -0.25 -4.91
C LEU A 37 -7.48 1.26 -5.12
N VAL A 38 -6.28 1.63 -5.57
CA VAL A 38 -5.92 3.04 -5.81
C VAL A 38 -6.76 3.63 -6.94
N ASN A 39 -6.94 2.89 -8.04
CA ASN A 39 -7.77 3.34 -9.16
C ASN A 39 -9.22 3.56 -8.75
N THR A 40 -9.80 2.65 -7.96
CA THR A 40 -11.17 2.78 -7.47
C THR A 40 -11.33 3.98 -6.55
N LEU A 41 -10.43 4.17 -5.57
CA LEU A 41 -10.48 5.33 -4.68
C LEU A 41 -10.36 6.63 -5.47
N TRP A 42 -9.37 6.73 -6.35
CA TRP A 42 -9.16 7.90 -7.19
C TRP A 42 -10.39 8.21 -8.07
N LEU A 43 -10.96 7.18 -8.70
CA LEU A 43 -12.14 7.31 -9.55
C LEU A 43 -13.37 7.76 -8.75
N MET A 44 -13.63 7.17 -7.58
CA MET A 44 -14.78 7.52 -6.74
C MET A 44 -14.70 8.95 -6.25
N HIS A 45 -13.53 9.40 -5.76
CA HIS A 45 -13.34 10.78 -5.33
C HIS A 45 -13.45 11.77 -6.49
N SER A 46 -12.80 11.47 -7.62
CA SER A 46 -12.82 12.35 -8.80
C SER A 46 -14.22 12.46 -9.40
N GLY A 47 -14.94 11.33 -9.51
CA GLY A 47 -16.33 11.31 -9.95
C GLY A 47 -17.25 12.10 -9.04
N ALA A 48 -17.07 12.00 -7.72
CA ALA A 48 -17.83 12.80 -6.76
C ALA A 48 -17.55 14.31 -6.92
N ILE A 49 -16.28 14.71 -7.05
CA ILE A 49 -15.90 16.12 -7.27
C ILE A 49 -16.55 16.65 -8.55
N VAL A 50 -16.40 15.94 -9.66
CA VAL A 50 -16.98 16.35 -10.95
C VAL A 50 -18.50 16.47 -10.86
N GLY A 51 -19.18 15.48 -10.28
CA GLY A 51 -20.63 15.51 -10.09
C GLY A 51 -21.12 16.68 -9.24
N LEU A 52 -20.39 17.00 -8.16
CA LEU A 52 -20.70 18.16 -7.32
C LEU A 52 -20.45 19.49 -8.04
N LEU A 53 -19.37 19.61 -8.81
CA LEU A 53 -19.08 20.81 -9.60
C LEU A 53 -20.17 21.04 -10.65
N PHE A 54 -20.62 19.99 -11.37
CA PHE A 54 -21.75 20.11 -12.29
C PHE A 54 -23.02 20.59 -11.59
N LYS A 55 -23.37 19.99 -10.44
CA LYS A 55 -24.55 20.37 -9.67
C LYS A 55 -24.45 21.79 -9.10
N ALA A 56 -23.25 22.26 -8.77
CA ALA A 56 -23.00 23.61 -8.31
C ALA A 56 -23.19 24.68 -9.40
N HIS A 57 -23.21 24.32 -10.69
CA HIS A 57 -23.42 25.25 -11.80
C HIS A 57 -24.82 25.18 -12.41
N SER A 58 -25.70 24.30 -11.93
CA SER A 58 -26.99 24.00 -12.56
C SER A 58 -28.20 24.72 -11.95
N GLY A 59 -28.03 25.58 -10.95
CA GLY A 59 -29.15 26.26 -10.26
C GLY A 59 -28.89 27.74 -10.00
N GLU A 60 -29.95 28.52 -9.82
CA GLU A 60 -29.86 29.97 -9.50
C GLU A 60 -29.23 30.23 -8.13
N HIS A 61 -29.43 29.32 -7.17
CA HIS A 61 -28.84 29.37 -5.81
C HIS A 61 -28.38 27.98 -5.36
N PRO A 62 -27.27 27.47 -5.92
CA PRO A 62 -26.76 26.16 -5.58
C PRO A 62 -26.20 26.18 -4.14
N PRO A 63 -26.46 25.14 -3.32
CA PRO A 63 -25.91 25.09 -1.98
C PRO A 63 -24.39 24.89 -2.01
N SER A 64 -23.70 25.35 -0.96
CA SER A 64 -22.24 25.26 -0.89
C SER A 64 -21.79 23.83 -0.59
N TYR A 65 -21.11 23.21 -1.56
CA TYR A 65 -20.49 21.88 -1.41
C TYR A 65 -19.02 21.94 -0.96
N SER A 66 -18.53 23.10 -0.50
CA SER A 66 -17.13 23.33 -0.14
C SER A 66 -16.58 22.30 0.87
N VAL A 67 -17.35 21.97 1.91
CA VAL A 67 -16.97 20.96 2.91
C VAL A 67 -16.85 19.57 2.27
N ALA A 68 -17.81 19.17 1.45
CA ALA A 68 -17.78 17.86 0.77
C ALA A 68 -16.60 17.77 -0.21
N LEU A 69 -16.36 18.83 -0.99
CA LEU A 69 -15.23 18.92 -1.90
C LEU A 69 -13.89 18.81 -1.17
N PHE A 70 -13.74 19.47 -0.02
CA PHE A 70 -12.54 19.34 0.82
C PHE A 70 -12.27 17.88 1.19
N TRP A 71 -13.29 17.15 1.67
CA TRP A 71 -13.14 15.74 2.02
C TRP A 71 -12.77 14.88 0.83
N PHE A 72 -13.39 15.08 -0.35
CA PHE A 72 -13.02 14.29 -1.53
C PHE A 72 -11.60 14.59 -2.02
N VAL A 73 -11.15 15.85 -1.98
CA VAL A 73 -9.77 16.22 -2.31
C VAL A 73 -8.77 15.64 -1.30
N ALA A 74 -9.06 15.75 0.01
CA ALA A 74 -8.25 15.13 1.05
C ALA A 74 -8.15 13.60 0.87
N GLY A 75 -9.24 12.97 0.44
CA GLY A 75 -9.28 11.55 0.12
C GLY A 75 -8.39 11.16 -1.06
N ILE A 76 -8.33 11.98 -2.12
CA ILE A 76 -7.40 11.79 -3.25
C ILE A 76 -5.94 11.89 -2.77
N VAL A 77 -5.62 12.92 -1.99
CA VAL A 77 -4.27 13.11 -1.45
C VAL A 77 -3.86 11.91 -0.58
N SER A 78 -4.77 11.44 0.28
CA SER A 78 -4.55 10.28 1.14
C SER A 78 -4.34 8.99 0.33
N ALA A 79 -5.09 8.79 -0.76
CA ALA A 79 -4.89 7.65 -1.68
C ALA A 79 -3.53 7.70 -2.38
N PHE A 80 -3.06 8.89 -2.79
CA PHE A 80 -1.72 9.05 -3.37
C PHE A 80 -0.60 8.80 -2.36
N ILE A 81 -0.75 9.28 -1.12
CA ILE A 81 0.18 8.96 -0.04
C ILE A 81 0.24 7.44 0.17
N ALA A 82 -0.91 6.76 0.15
CA ALA A 82 -0.97 5.32 0.29
C ALA A 82 -0.23 4.59 -0.83
N ALA A 83 -0.49 4.99 -2.08
CA ALA A 83 0.14 4.42 -3.27
C ALA A 83 1.66 4.62 -3.26
N PHE A 84 2.12 5.81 -2.89
CA PHE A 84 3.54 6.15 -2.84
C PHE A 84 4.28 5.43 -1.70
N ALA A 85 3.65 5.34 -0.53
CA ALA A 85 4.17 4.57 0.59
C ALA A 85 4.24 3.06 0.26
N ALA A 86 3.24 2.52 -0.45
CA ALA A 86 3.27 1.14 -0.94
C ALA A 86 4.41 0.91 -1.94
N TRP A 87 4.64 1.85 -2.86
CA TRP A 87 5.77 1.78 -3.79
C TRP A 87 7.12 1.75 -3.05
N TRP A 88 7.34 2.64 -2.08
CA TRP A 88 8.54 2.59 -1.25
C TRP A 88 8.65 1.32 -0.41
N ASN A 89 7.53 0.80 0.09
CA ASN A 89 7.49 -0.47 0.79
C ASN A 89 8.05 -1.61 -0.07
N PHE A 90 7.66 -1.68 -1.35
CA PHE A 90 8.19 -2.68 -2.27
C PHE A 90 9.68 -2.51 -2.53
N THR A 91 10.18 -1.27 -2.63
CA THR A 91 11.61 -0.99 -2.77
C THR A 91 12.39 -1.46 -1.54
N PHE A 92 11.93 -1.15 -0.33
CA PHE A 92 12.58 -1.62 0.90
C PHE A 92 12.49 -3.14 1.06
N ALA A 93 11.36 -3.74 0.71
CA ALA A 93 11.23 -5.19 0.65
C ALA A 93 12.23 -5.78 -0.35
N ALA A 94 12.40 -5.20 -1.55
CA ALA A 94 13.37 -5.68 -2.54
C ALA A 94 14.80 -5.71 -2.00
N VAL A 95 15.22 -4.62 -1.34
CA VAL A 95 16.56 -4.52 -0.74
C VAL A 95 16.72 -5.52 0.41
N LEU A 96 15.70 -5.66 1.25
CA LEU A 96 15.69 -6.61 2.35
C LEU A 96 15.81 -8.05 1.85
N PHE A 97 14.96 -8.45 0.92
CA PHE A 97 14.95 -9.79 0.35
C PHE A 97 16.23 -10.09 -0.42
N HIS A 98 16.77 -9.13 -1.16
CA HIS A 98 18.08 -9.29 -1.79
C HIS A 98 19.17 -9.63 -0.77
N SER A 99 19.10 -9.06 0.43
CA SER A 99 20.03 -9.38 1.52
C SER A 99 19.74 -10.71 2.24
N TRP A 100 18.53 -11.25 2.10
CA TRP A 100 18.13 -12.54 2.71
C TRP A 100 18.29 -13.72 1.76
N THR A 101 18.35 -13.48 0.45
CA THR A 101 18.51 -14.50 -0.59
C THR A 101 19.90 -14.42 -1.23
N ASP A 102 20.94 -14.18 -0.43
CA ASP A 102 22.32 -14.17 -0.92
C ASP A 102 22.76 -15.61 -1.23
N VAL A 103 23.15 -15.89 -2.48
CA VAL A 103 23.58 -17.23 -2.91
C VAL A 103 24.76 -17.74 -2.08
N ARG A 104 25.57 -16.84 -1.52
CA ARG A 104 26.68 -17.19 -0.62
C ARG A 104 26.22 -17.87 0.67
N MET A 105 24.96 -17.72 1.06
CA MET A 105 24.41 -18.44 2.20
C MET A 105 24.36 -19.96 1.97
N LEU A 106 24.36 -20.44 0.72
CA LEU A 106 24.34 -21.87 0.44
C LEU A 106 25.67 -22.55 0.80
N SER A 107 26.77 -21.80 0.85
CA SER A 107 28.11 -22.31 1.11
C SER A 107 28.71 -21.82 2.45
N ASP A 108 28.30 -20.65 2.95
CA ASP A 108 28.85 -20.06 4.17
C ASP A 108 27.74 -19.57 5.14
N PRO A 109 27.66 -20.14 6.37
CA PRO A 109 26.72 -19.73 7.42
C PRO A 109 26.80 -18.26 7.83
N LYS A 110 27.92 -17.58 7.56
CA LYS A 110 28.11 -16.17 7.89
C LYS A 110 27.14 -15.24 7.15
N TYR A 111 26.66 -15.67 5.98
CA TYR A 111 25.72 -14.90 5.16
C TYR A 111 24.25 -15.19 5.49
N TRP A 112 23.98 -15.90 6.59
CA TRP A 112 22.62 -16.17 7.02
C TRP A 112 21.83 -14.87 7.27
N PRO A 113 20.53 -14.81 6.89
CA PRO A 113 19.70 -13.62 7.04
C PRO A 113 19.71 -13.05 8.46
N GLN A 114 20.05 -11.75 8.57
CA GLN A 114 20.03 -11.02 9.82
C GLN A 114 18.63 -10.43 10.08
N PRO A 115 18.08 -10.53 11.31
CA PRO A 115 16.69 -10.17 11.62
C PRO A 115 16.36 -8.66 11.65
N ASP A 116 17.34 -7.74 11.73
CA ASP A 116 17.08 -6.32 12.09
C ASP A 116 16.82 -5.36 10.91
N LYS A 117 16.68 -5.84 9.66
CA LYS A 117 16.59 -4.94 8.49
C LYS A 117 15.17 -4.53 8.06
N GLY A 118 14.13 -4.91 8.81
CA GLY A 118 12.73 -4.73 8.42
C GLY A 118 12.04 -3.42 8.84
N LYS A 119 12.70 -2.51 9.57
CA LYS A 119 12.04 -1.33 10.19
C LYS A 119 11.46 -0.36 9.16
N ALA A 120 12.22 -0.01 8.12
CA ALA A 120 11.78 0.89 7.06
C ALA A 120 10.57 0.31 6.29
N MET A 121 10.62 -0.98 5.97
CA MET A 121 9.51 -1.71 5.36
C MET A 121 8.27 -1.68 6.25
N LYS A 122 8.37 -2.00 7.54
CA LYS A 122 7.22 -1.94 8.46
C LYS A 122 6.60 -0.54 8.54
N SER A 123 7.43 0.50 8.58
CA SER A 123 6.96 1.88 8.64
C SER A 123 6.15 2.27 7.40
N THR A 124 6.70 2.03 6.20
CA THR A 124 6.00 2.37 4.95
C THR A 124 4.73 1.54 4.72
N MET A 125 4.70 0.30 5.21
CA MET A 125 3.48 -0.51 5.22
C MET A 125 2.36 0.17 6.03
N TRP A 126 2.67 0.65 7.24
CA TRP A 126 1.69 1.32 8.08
C TRP A 126 1.24 2.66 7.49
N ILE A 127 2.14 3.42 6.88
CA ILE A 127 1.78 4.66 6.16
C ILE A 127 0.84 4.34 4.99
N ALA A 128 1.10 3.27 4.24
CA ALA A 128 0.24 2.85 3.14
C ALA A 128 -1.16 2.46 3.62
N ILE A 129 -1.25 1.66 4.69
CA ILE A 129 -2.52 1.24 5.29
C ILE A 129 -3.31 2.44 5.81
N THR A 130 -2.66 3.30 6.59
CA THR A 130 -3.33 4.48 7.19
C THR A 130 -3.76 5.48 6.12
N GLY A 131 -2.97 5.70 5.07
CA GLY A 131 -3.36 6.53 3.92
C GLY A 131 -4.56 5.95 3.16
N GLY A 132 -4.60 4.64 2.94
CA GLY A 132 -5.71 3.98 2.25
C GLY A 132 -7.00 4.04 3.05
N VAL A 133 -6.93 3.73 4.35
CA VAL A 133 -8.07 3.84 5.27
C VAL A 133 -8.52 5.30 5.41
N GLY A 134 -7.59 6.24 5.51
CA GLY A 134 -7.88 7.67 5.56
C GLY A 134 -8.64 8.15 4.33
N SER A 135 -8.27 7.66 3.14
CA SER A 135 -8.99 7.95 1.90
C SER A 135 -10.43 7.45 1.94
N LEU A 136 -10.65 6.21 2.41
CA LEU A 136 -11.99 5.65 2.57
C LEU A 136 -12.84 6.44 3.57
N VAL A 137 -12.27 6.84 4.71
CA VAL A 137 -12.95 7.68 5.69
C VAL A 137 -13.35 9.02 5.07
N CYS A 138 -12.46 9.65 4.30
CA CYS A 138 -12.76 10.88 3.58
C CYS A 138 -13.91 10.71 2.58
N LEU A 139 -14.00 9.56 1.91
CA LEU A 139 -15.09 9.26 0.98
C LEU A 139 -16.44 9.20 1.71
N VAL A 140 -16.49 8.51 2.86
CA VAL A 140 -17.70 8.40 3.68
C VAL A 140 -18.11 9.75 4.26
N VAL A 141 -17.18 10.48 4.87
CA VAL A 141 -17.46 11.79 5.48
C VAL A 141 -17.87 12.81 4.41
N GLY A 142 -17.20 12.82 3.26
CA GLY A 142 -17.59 13.64 2.11
C GLY A 142 -19.01 13.33 1.64
N SER A 143 -19.37 12.05 1.57
CA SER A 143 -20.74 11.64 1.20
C SER A 143 -21.79 12.09 2.22
N ILE A 144 -21.50 11.97 3.52
CA ILE A 144 -22.38 12.47 4.59
C ILE A 144 -22.53 13.99 4.49
N ALA A 145 -21.44 14.72 4.19
CA ALA A 145 -21.49 16.16 4.00
C ALA A 145 -22.41 16.54 2.84
N VAL A 146 -22.32 15.84 1.69
CA VAL A 146 -23.25 16.03 0.57
C VAL A 146 -24.70 15.79 0.98
N TRP A 147 -24.97 14.69 1.68
CA TRP A 147 -26.31 14.32 2.13
C TRP A 147 -26.92 15.42 3.02
N ARG A 148 -26.15 15.95 3.98
CA ARG A 148 -26.59 17.04 4.85
C ARG A 148 -26.85 18.34 4.12
N THR A 149 -26.22 18.56 2.97
CA THR A 149 -26.48 19.74 2.14
C THR A 149 -27.79 19.62 1.35
N TRP A 150 -28.37 18.43 1.25
CA TRP A 150 -29.62 18.19 0.50
C TRP A 150 -30.88 18.22 1.37
N ILE A 151 -30.74 17.99 2.68
CA ILE A 151 -31.82 18.09 3.67
C ILE A 151 -31.88 19.54 4.15
#